data_AF-A0A920UZ35-F1
#
_entry.id   AF-A0A920UZ35-F1
#
_cell.length_a   1.000
_cell.length_b   1.000
_cell.length_c   1.000
_cell.angle_alpha   90.00
_cell.angle_beta   90.00
_cell.angle_gamma   90.00
#
_symmetry.space_group_name_H-M   'P 1'
#
loop_
_entity.id
_entity.type
_entity.pdbx_description
1 polymer ?
#
loop_
_entity_poly.entity_id
_entity_poly.type
_entity_poly.pdbx_seq_one_letter_code
_entity_poly.pdbx_strand_id
1 'polypeptide(L)' 'MSDAVIQQTGTSREINEMPRTRFVAEFIGNNNLFEGVLTSLVVLSH' A
#
# COMPACT_ATOMS: atom_id res chain seq x y z
N MET A 1 -13.91 -0.76 -4.92
CA MET A 1 -14.79 -1.59 -4.07
C MET A 1 -14.10 -2.94 -3.93
N SER A 2 -13.93 -3.46 -2.71
CA SER A 2 -13.41 -4.82 -2.51
C SER A 2 -14.54 -5.83 -2.69
N ASP A 3 -14.23 -7.02 -3.22
CA ASP A 3 -15.17 -8.10 -3.58
C ASP A 3 -15.81 -8.81 -2.37
N ALA A 4 -16.23 -8.05 -1.35
CA ALA A 4 -16.65 -8.55 -0.03
C ALA A 4 -15.57 -9.41 0.67
N VAL A 5 -14.30 -9.20 0.34
CA VAL A 5 -13.15 -9.90 0.96
C VAL A 5 -12.44 -8.99 1.97
N ILE A 6 -12.08 -9.54 3.12
CA ILE A 6 -11.23 -8.87 4.12
C ILE A 6 -9.87 -8.57 3.49
N GLN A 7 -9.51 -7.29 3.41
CA GLN A 7 -8.26 -6.84 2.78
C GLN A 7 -7.08 -6.82 3.74
N GLN A 8 -7.32 -6.46 5.01
CA GLN A 8 -6.30 -6.43 6.06
C GLN A 8 -6.97 -6.44 7.44
N THR A 9 -6.32 -7.08 8.41
CA THR A 9 -6.65 -7.02 9.85
C THR A 9 -5.41 -6.63 10.64
N GLY A 10 -5.58 -5.89 11.73
CA GLY A 10 -4.47 -5.47 12.60
C GLY A 10 -4.92 -4.39 13.58
N THR A 11 -3.98 -3.91 14.38
CA THR A 11 -4.16 -2.72 15.23
C THR A 11 -4.38 -1.47 14.38
N SER A 12 -5.02 -0.45 14.95
CA SER A 12 -5.19 0.84 14.26
C SER A 12 -3.88 1.42 13.73
N ARG A 13 -2.78 1.21 14.48
CA ARG A 13 -1.45 1.66 14.09
C ARG A 13 -0.93 0.93 12.86
N GLU A 14 -1.03 -0.40 12.83
CA GLU A 14 -0.61 -1.20 11.66
C GLU A 14 -1.44 -0.87 10.42
N ILE A 15 -2.75 -0.65 10.58
CA ILE A 15 -3.62 -0.26 9.46
C ILE A 15 -3.22 1.12 8.91
N ASN A 16 -2.90 2.08 9.78
CA ASN A 16 -2.62 3.46 9.38
C ASN A 16 -1.19 3.65 8.85
N GLU A 17 -0.19 3.08 9.53
CA GLU A 17 1.23 3.29 9.21
C GLU A 17 1.78 2.26 8.20
N MET A 18 1.15 1.08 8.09
CA MET A 18 1.65 -0.03 7.28
C MET A 18 0.53 -0.71 6.46
N PRO A 19 -0.18 0.02 5.59
CA PRO A 19 -1.18 -0.57 4.72
C PRO A 19 -0.54 -1.56 3.74
N ARG A 20 -1.12 -2.76 3.61
CA ARG A 20 -0.59 -3.87 2.79
C ARG A 20 -1.03 -3.83 1.34
N THR A 21 -2.04 -3.04 1.01
CA THR A 21 -2.54 -2.88 -0.36
C THR A 21 -2.80 -1.41 -0.65
N ARG A 22 -2.71 -1.04 -1.94
CA ARG A 22 -3.11 0.29 -2.40
C ARG A 22 -4.55 0.61 -2.03
N PHE A 23 -5.45 -0.38 -2.12
CA PHE A 23 -6.84 -0.23 -1.69
C PHE A 23 -6.96 0.18 -0.22
N VAL A 24 -6.23 -0.50 0.69
CA VAL A 24 -6.27 -0.14 2.12
C VAL A 24 -5.69 1.25 2.34
N ALA A 25 -4.56 1.58 1.69
CA ALA A 25 -3.95 2.91 1.78
C ALA A 25 -4.89 4.03 1.29
N GLU A 26 -5.60 3.83 0.18
CA GLU A 26 -6.59 4.80 -0.32
C GLU A 26 -7.82 4.90 0.59
N PHE A 27 -8.25 3.78 1.17
CA PHE A 27 -9.43 3.71 2.02
C PHE A 27 -9.25 4.43 3.37
N ILE A 28 -8.08 4.32 4.00
CA ILE A 28 -7.79 4.97 5.29
C ILE A 28 -7.62 6.50 5.17
N GLY A 29 -7.44 7.01 3.94
CA GLY A 29 -7.43 8.44 3.66
C GLY A 29 -6.07 8.99 3.23
N ASN A 30 -5.61 10.03 3.94
CA ASN A 30 -4.72 11.06 3.40
C ASN A 30 -3.28 10.57 3.18
N ASN A 31 -3.04 9.96 2.02
CA ASN A 31 -1.75 9.44 1.59
C ASN A 31 -1.28 10.14 0.32
N ASN A 32 0.03 10.37 0.22
CA ASN A 32 0.64 10.85 -1.01
C ASN A 32 0.91 9.65 -1.94
N LEU A 33 -0.05 9.33 -2.80
CA LEU A 33 0.09 8.25 -3.79
C LEU A 33 0.47 8.83 -5.14
N PHE A 34 1.54 8.29 -5.73
CA PHE A 34 2.02 8.69 -7.05
C PHE A 34 2.07 7.45 -7.95
N GLU A 35 1.61 7.61 -9.19
CA GLU A 35 1.79 6.61 -10.23
C GLU A 35 3.02 6.96 -11.05
N GLY A 36 3.79 5.93 -11.43
CA GLY A 36 5.02 6.11 -12.19
C GLY A 36 5.46 4.80 -12.83
N VAL A 37 6.34 4.93 -13.82
CA VAL A 37 6.98 3.79 -14.49
C VAL A 37 8.42 3.72 -14.01
N LEU A 38 8.86 2.53 -13.60
CA LEU A 38 10.26 2.31 -13.26
C LEU A 38 11.10 2.37 -14.55
N THR A 39 11.94 3.39 -14.68
CA THR A 39 12.75 3.62 -15.89
C THR A 39 14.13 2.96 -15.83
N SER A 40 14.65 2.71 -14.64
CA SER A 40 15.92 2.03 -14.42
C SER A 40 15.94 1.38 -13.04
N LEU A 41 16.52 0.19 -12.95
CA LEU A 41 16.77 -0.51 -11.70
C LEU A 41 18.25 -0.89 -11.65
N VAL A 42 18.98 -0.35 -10.68
CA VAL A 42 20.34 -0.82 -10.39
C VAL A 42 20.21 -1.92 -9.35
N VAL A 43 20.44 -3.17 -9.76
CA VAL A 43 20.48 -4.31 -8.85
C VAL A 43 21.90 -4.43 -8.33
N LEU A 44 22.10 -4.20 -7.03
CA LEU A 44 23.37 -4.47 -6.37
C LEU A 44 23.43 -5.96 -6.03
N SER A 45 24.21 -6.71 -6.79
CA SER A 45 24.54 -8.11 -6.48
C SER A 45 25.52 -8.16 -5.30
N HIS A 46 25.17 -8.91 -4.24
CA HIS A 46 26.11 -9.41 -3.22
C HIS A 46 26.34 -10.90 -3.46
#